data_AF-A0A7X7MPM2-F1
#
_entry.id   AF-A0A7X7MPM2-F1
#
_cell.length_a   1.000
_cell.length_b   1.000
_cell.length_c   1.000
_cell.angle_alpha   90.00
_cell.angle_beta   90.00
_cell.angle_gamma   90.00
#
_symmetry.space_group_name_H-M   'P 1'
#
loop_
_entity.id
_entity.type
_entity.pdbx_description
1 polymer ?
#
loop_
_entity_poly.entity_id
_entity_poly.type
_entity_poly.pdbx_seq_one_letter_code
_entity_poly.pdbx_strand_id
1 'polypeptide(L)' 'MPKKQEKASAASYPLRIQAIRTKGQNVRFFVYIPMPLAAALGVEGGEEVSWELLDRKELHLVRAAPPPIKAKKMK' A
#
# COMPACT_ATOMS: atom_id res chain seq x y z
N MET A 1 -2.58 -19.65 21.52
CA MET A 1 -3.63 -18.83 20.87
C MET A 1 -3.22 -18.58 19.42
N PRO A 2 -3.77 -19.28 18.42
CA PRO A 2 -3.44 -18.97 17.04
C PRO A 2 -4.23 -17.71 16.64
N LYS A 3 -3.53 -16.62 16.29
CA LYS A 3 -4.17 -15.49 15.62
C LYS A 3 -4.69 -16.01 14.28
N LYS A 4 -6.01 -16.14 14.17
CA LYS A 4 -6.73 -16.52 12.96
C LYS A 4 -6.39 -15.48 11.89
N GLN A 5 -5.39 -15.79 11.08
CA GLN A 5 -5.04 -15.01 9.90
C GLN A 5 -6.13 -15.34 8.88
N GLU A 6 -7.26 -14.66 9.05
CA GLU A 6 -8.38 -14.68 8.13
C GLU A 6 -7.85 -14.04 6.85
N LYS A 7 -7.28 -14.88 5.98
CA LYS A 7 -6.95 -14.55 4.59
C LYS A 7 -8.28 -14.26 3.92
N ALA A 8 -8.81 -13.05 4.14
CA ALA A 8 -9.73 -12.44 3.21
C ALA A 8 -9.05 -12.57 1.86
N SER A 9 -9.75 -13.20 0.92
CA SER A 9 -9.34 -13.43 -0.45
C SER A 9 -9.00 -12.09 -1.10
N ALA A 10 -7.79 -11.61 -0.82
CA ALA A 10 -7.30 -10.33 -1.26
C ALA A 10 -7.12 -10.45 -2.77
N ALA A 11 -7.88 -9.65 -3.50
CA ALA A 11 -7.72 -9.56 -4.94
C ALA A 11 -6.23 -9.35 -5.26
N SER A 12 -5.66 -10.28 -6.02
CA SER A 12 -4.25 -10.23 -6.40
C SER A 12 -4.13 -9.35 -7.63
N TYR A 13 -3.48 -8.20 -7.48
CA TYR A 13 -3.19 -7.29 -8.57
C TYR A 13 -1.73 -7.48 -8.98
N PRO A 14 -1.43 -8.22 -10.07
CA PRO A 14 -0.06 -8.34 -10.55
C PRO A 14 0.41 -6.97 -11.05
N LEU A 15 1.47 -6.44 -10.46
CA LEU A 15 2.05 -5.15 -10.79
C LEU A 15 3.47 -5.33 -11.27
N ARG A 16 3.88 -4.48 -12.21
CA ARG A 16 5.28 -4.37 -12.63
C ARG A 16 5.87 -3.13 -12.00
N ILE A 17 7.02 -3.30 -11.36
CA ILE A 17 7.82 -2.19 -10.87
C ILE A 17 8.40 -1.46 -12.09
N GLN A 18 8.14 -0.16 -12.17
CA GLN A 18 8.73 0.73 -13.16
C GLN A 18 10.06 1.24 -12.61
N ALA A 19 11.10 1.17 -13.43
CA ALA A 19 12.40 1.74 -13.10
C ALA A 19 12.62 3.02 -13.93
N ILE A 20 12.58 4.17 -13.27
CA ILE A 20 12.83 5.46 -13.91
C ILE A 20 14.29 5.84 -13.63
N ARG A 21 15.05 6.06 -14.71
CA ARG A 21 16.43 6.52 -14.65
C ARG A 21 16.51 7.95 -15.15
N THR A 22 16.90 8.86 -14.28
CA THR A 22 17.26 10.22 -14.67
C THR A 22 18.76 10.28 -14.92
N LYS A 23 19.19 10.97 -15.98
CA LYS A 23 20.61 11.10 -16.33
C LYS A 23 21.38 11.73 -15.16
N GLY A 24 22.38 11.01 -14.64
CA GLY A 24 23.19 11.45 -13.51
C GLY A 24 22.59 11.23 -12.12
N GLN A 25 21.45 10.55 -11.99
CA GLN A 25 20.82 10.22 -10.70
C GLN A 25 20.61 8.72 -10.52
N ASN A 26 20.46 8.32 -9.26
CA ASN A 26 20.10 6.94 -8.90
C ASN A 26 18.76 6.54 -9.50
N VAL A 27 18.67 5.26 -9.89
CA VAL A 27 17.44 4.64 -10.39
C VAL A 27 16.37 4.72 -9.31
N ARG A 28 15.20 5.25 -9.67
CA ARG A 28 14.03 5.26 -8.79
C ARG A 28 13.05 4.21 -9.26
N PHE A 29 12.63 3.36 -8.34
CA PHE A 29 11.63 2.34 -8.60
C PHE A 29 10.27 2.85 -8.15
N PHE A 30 9.29 2.75 -9.04
CA PHE A 30 7.91 3.15 -8.81
C PHE A 30 6.99 1.95 -9.01
N VAL A 31 6.05 1.79 -8.09
CA VAL A 31 4.92 0.87 -8.26
C VAL A 31 3.65 1.70 -8.12
N TYR A 32 2.72 1.56 -9.06
CA TYR A 32 1.43 2.23 -8.97
C TYR A 32 0.46 1.38 -8.14
N ILE A 33 -0.45 2.02 -7.42
CA ILE A 33 -1.55 1.34 -6.73
C ILE A 33 -2.77 1.40 -7.66
N PRO A 34 -3.33 0.25 -8.11
CA PRO A 34 -4.55 0.24 -8.90
C PRO A 34 -5.70 0.95 -8.18
N MET A 35 -6.54 1.67 -8.92
CA MET A 35 -7.71 2.35 -8.34
C MET A 35 -8.58 1.45 -7.44
N PRO A 36 -8.90 0.19 -7.80
CA PRO A 36 -9.68 -0.67 -6.93
C PRO A 36 -8.99 -0.97 -5.59
N LEU A 37 -7.66 -1.12 -5.60
CA LEU A 37 -6.87 -1.35 -4.40
C LEU A 37 -6.75 -0.07 -3.56
N ALA A 38 -6.54 1.08 -4.22
CA ALA A 38 -6.53 2.38 -3.55
C ALA A 38 -7.87 2.67 -2.86
N ALA A 39 -8.99 2.38 -3.52
CA ALA A 39 -10.33 2.54 -2.95
C ALA A 39 -10.60 1.56 -1.79
N ALA A 40 -10.17 0.30 -1.91
CA ALA A 40 -10.33 -0.69 -0.86
C ALA A 40 -9.48 -0.38 0.38
N LEU A 41 -8.27 0.15 0.17
CA LEU A 41 -7.44 0.67 1.25
C LEU A 41 -8.01 2.01 1.76
N GLY A 42 -8.68 2.79 0.93
CA GLY A 42 -9.06 4.18 1.21
C GLY A 42 -7.84 5.11 1.20
N VAL A 43 -6.90 4.90 0.28
CA VAL A 43 -5.75 5.79 0.04
C VAL A 43 -6.18 6.91 -0.90
N GLU A 44 -5.92 8.15 -0.52
CA GLU A 44 -6.18 9.34 -1.35
C GLU A 44 -4.87 9.98 -1.84
N GLY A 45 -4.94 10.69 -2.98
CA GLY A 45 -3.80 11.41 -3.52
C GLY A 45 -3.38 12.55 -2.59
N GLY A 46 -2.13 12.52 -2.13
CA GLY A 46 -1.60 13.48 -1.17
C GLY A 46 -1.40 12.93 0.25
N GLU A 47 -1.76 11.67 0.52
CA GLU A 47 -1.42 11.02 1.79
C GLU A 47 0.09 10.76 1.92
N GLU A 48 0.63 11.03 3.11
CA GLU A 48 2.00 10.64 3.47
C GLU A 48 2.03 9.17 3.87
N VAL A 49 2.69 8.37 3.04
CA VAL A 49 2.85 6.93 3.23
C VAL A 49 4.33 6.59 3.24
N SER A 50 4.69 5.59 4.05
CA SER A 50 6.02 5.02 4.14
C SER A 50 5.98 3.55 3.74
N TRP A 51 7.09 3.05 3.22
CA TRP A 51 7.26 1.63 2.93
C TRP A 51 8.06 0.97 4.04
N GLU A 52 7.51 -0.08 4.63
CA GLU A 52 8.22 -0.94 5.58
C GLU A 52 8.55 -2.27 4.92
N LEU A 53 9.82 -2.68 5.04
CA LEU A 53 10.28 -3.99 4.59
C LEU A 53 10.02 -5.02 5.69
N LEU A 54 9.10 -5.95 5.46
CA LEU A 54 8.85 -7.05 6.41
C LEU A 54 9.74 -8.25 6.11
N ASP A 55 9.84 -8.61 4.83
CA ASP A 55 10.73 -9.65 4.34
C ASP A 55 11.24 -9.27 2.94
N ARG A 56 12.24 -9.98 2.42
CA ARG A 56 12.80 -9.78 1.07
C ARG A 56 11.75 -9.89 -0.05
N LYS A 57 10.61 -10.50 0.23
CA LYS A 57 9.48 -10.69 -0.70
C LYS A 57 8.26 -9.85 -0.36
N GLU A 58 8.25 -9.16 0.78
CA GLU A 58 7.06 -8.50 1.31
C GLU A 58 7.37 -7.06 1.72
N LEU A 59 6.66 -6.12 1.11
CA LEU A 59 6.72 -4.69 1.40
C LEU A 59 5.34 -4.25 1.87
N HIS A 60 5.26 -3.61 3.04
CA HIS A 60 4.02 -3.04 3.54
C HIS A 60 4.01 -1.53 3.34
N LEU A 61 2.85 -1.03 2.95
CA LEU A 61 2.57 0.40 2.97
C LEU A 61 2.02 0.75 4.35
N VAL A 62 2.73 1.62 5.07
CA VAL A 62 2.33 2.14 6.37
C VAL A 62 2.00 3.62 6.21
N ARG A 63 0.84 4.05 6.71
CA ARG A 63 0.45 5.45 6.65
C ARG A 63 1.06 6.20 7.82
N ALA A 64 1.72 7.33 7.57
CA ALA A 64 2.32 8.14 8.61
C ALA A 64 1.24 8.90 9.42
N ALA A 65 0.19 9.36 8.74
CA ALA A 65 -0.97 10.01 9.33
C ALA A 65 -2.24 9.38 8.74
N PRO A 66 -2.68 8.20 9.24
CA PRO A 66 -3.94 7.63 8.78
C PRO A 66 -5.07 8.63 9.11
N PRO A 67 -5.95 8.97 8.15
CA PRO A 67 -7.15 9.73 8.48
C PRO A 67 -7.89 8.97 9.59
N PRO A 68 -8.43 9.66 10.61
CA PRO A 68 -9.12 8.99 11.69
C PRO A 68 -10.17 8.09 11.07
N ILE A 69 -10.07 6.79 11.33
CA ILE A 69 -11.02 5.79 10.86
C ILE A 69 -12.39 6.30 11.30
N LYS A 70 -13.18 6.83 10.37
CA LYS A 70 -14.56 7.22 10.65
C LYS A 70 -15.31 5.92 10.87
N ALA A 71 -15.24 5.40 12.10
CA ALA A 71 -16.11 4.36 12.57
C ALA A 71 -17.53 4.89 12.36
N LYS A 72 -18.19 4.38 11.32
CA LYS A 72 -19.60 4.65 11.05
C LYS A 72 -20.34 4.14 12.28
N LYS A 73 -20.66 5.03 13.22
CA LYS A 73 -21.66 4.77 14.26
C LYS A 73 -22.94 4.46 13.49
N MET A 74 -23.24 3.17 13.38
CA MET A 74 -24.57 2.71 13.01
C MET A 74 -25.47 3.20 14.15
N LYS A 75 -26.38 4.12 13.83
CA LYS A 75 -27.42 4.61 14.72
C LYS A 75 -28.74 4.03 14.23
#